data_AF-A0A6A5AN78-F1
#
_entry.id   AF-A0A6A5AN78-F1
#
_cell.length_a   1.000
_cell.length_b   1.000
_cell.length_c   1.000
_cell.angle_alpha   90.00
_cell.angle_beta   90.00
_cell.angle_gamma   90.00
#
_symmetry.space_group_name_H-M   'P 1'
#
loop_
_entity.id
_entity.type
_entity.pdbx_description
1 polymer ?
#
loop_
_entity_poly.entity_id
_entity_poly.type
_entity_poly.pdbx_seq_one_letter_code
_entity_poly.pdbx_strand_id
1 'polypeptide(L)'
;AIASAGRENVEVYHQNFTPLEWSLSHDRPLAKECYAKLIVDTTQQKRVLGFHYLGPNAGEVTQAIGIAIKLNATYDDFINTVGIHPTTAEIFTTLEITKESGVDASASGC
;
A
#
# COMPACT_ATOMS: atom_id res chain seq x y z
N ALA A 1 7.23 3.47 -13.89
CA ALA A 1 5.97 2.70 -14.04
C ALA A 1 5.41 2.84 -15.46
N ILE A 2 4.68 3.91 -15.80
CA ILE A 2 4.08 4.01 -17.15
C ILE A 2 5.15 4.04 -18.26
N ALA A 3 6.20 4.85 -18.09
CA ALA A 3 7.30 4.90 -19.06
C ALA A 3 8.07 3.56 -19.19
N SER A 4 7.99 2.68 -18.20
CA SER A 4 8.72 1.41 -18.18
C SER A 4 7.88 0.22 -18.65
N ALA A 5 6.57 0.21 -18.34
CA ALA A 5 5.69 -0.94 -18.59
C ALA A 5 4.54 -0.64 -19.58
N GLY A 6 4.24 0.61 -19.90
CA GLY A 6 3.00 0.99 -20.61
C GLY A 6 1.86 1.28 -19.62
N ARG A 7 0.84 2.03 -20.03
CA ARG A 7 -0.27 2.42 -19.14
C ARG A 7 -1.22 1.25 -18.88
N GLU A 8 -1.43 0.44 -19.92
CA GLU A 8 -2.27 -0.73 -19.99
C GLU A 8 -1.74 -1.91 -19.17
N ASN A 9 -0.44 -1.94 -18.91
CA ASN A 9 0.20 -3.01 -18.12
C ASN A 9 0.44 -2.61 -16.65
N VAL A 10 -0.05 -1.44 -16.24
CA VAL A 10 0.14 -0.93 -14.88
C VAL A 10 -1.18 -1.00 -14.12
N GLU A 11 -1.16 -1.78 -13.05
CA GLU A 11 -2.22 -1.84 -12.06
C GLU A 11 -1.76 -1.17 -10.75
N VAL A 12 -2.67 -0.48 -10.07
CA VAL A 12 -2.35 0.26 -8.83
C VAL A 12 -3.30 -0.17 -7.73
N TYR A 13 -2.76 -0.85 -6.73
CA TYR A 13 -3.46 -1.22 -5.51
C TYR A 13 -3.29 -0.09 -4.49
N HIS A 14 -4.36 0.31 -3.82
CA HIS A 14 -4.29 1.43 -2.89
C HIS A 14 -5.37 1.41 -1.82
N GLN A 15 -5.06 1.97 -0.66
CA GLN A 15 -6.02 2.11 0.43
C GLN A 15 -5.62 3.25 1.37
N ASN A 16 -6.60 3.92 1.93
CA ASN A 16 -6.43 4.77 3.10
C ASN A 16 -6.43 3.93 4.37
N PHE A 17 -5.77 4.40 5.42
CA PHE A 17 -5.81 3.75 6.73
C PHE A 17 -5.70 4.80 7.83
N THR A 18 -5.96 4.38 9.07
CA THR A 18 -5.80 5.22 10.25
C THR A 18 -4.87 4.49 11.22
N PRO A 19 -3.70 5.06 11.58
CA PRO A 19 -2.85 4.50 12.62
C PRO A 19 -3.63 4.32 13.93
N LEU A 20 -3.46 3.18 14.60
CA LEU A 20 -4.18 2.89 15.84
C LEU A 20 -3.93 3.96 16.91
N GLU A 21 -2.71 4.48 16.98
CA GLU A 21 -2.30 5.54 17.91
C GLU A 21 -3.11 6.82 17.72
N TRP A 22 -3.66 7.06 16.52
CA TRP A 22 -4.45 8.26 16.22
C TRP A 22 -5.92 8.11 16.63
N SER A 23 -6.42 6.89 16.81
CA SER A 23 -7.81 6.62 17.19
C SER A 23 -8.20 7.20 18.56
N LEU A 24 -7.23 7.38 19.46
CA LEU A 24 -7.42 7.92 20.80
C LEU A 24 -7.29 9.46 20.87
N SER A 25 -6.88 10.10 19.77
CA SER A 25 -6.63 11.54 19.74
C SER A 25 -7.89 12.31 19.36
N HIS A 26 -8.52 12.99 20.32
CA HIS A 26 -9.73 13.79 20.09
C HIS A 26 -9.49 15.01 19.17
N ASP A 27 -8.26 15.53 19.13
CA ASP A 27 -7.90 16.73 18.35
C ASP A 27 -7.41 16.41 16.92
N ARG A 28 -7.21 15.13 16.57
CA ARG A 28 -6.85 14.75 15.21
C ARG A 28 -8.12 14.55 14.39
N PRO A 29 -8.21 15.06 13.14
CA PRO A 29 -9.31 14.75 12.26
C PRO A 29 -9.48 13.23 12.14
N LEU A 30 -10.70 12.75 12.39
CA LEU A 30 -11.05 11.33 12.25
C LEU A 30 -10.93 10.92 10.78
N ALA A 31 -10.05 9.95 10.54
CA ALA A 31 -9.92 9.12 9.35
C ALA A 31 -9.45 9.80 8.04
N LYS A 32 -8.73 9.01 7.24
CA LYS A 32 -8.34 9.24 5.82
C LYS A 32 -7.08 10.05 5.53
N GLU A 33 -6.28 10.43 6.52
CA GLU A 33 -5.04 11.18 6.24
C GLU A 33 -3.89 10.30 5.75
N CYS A 34 -3.84 9.04 6.18
CA CYS A 34 -2.79 8.12 5.72
C CYS A 34 -3.24 7.37 4.47
N TYR A 35 -2.28 7.06 3.61
CA TYR A 35 -2.51 6.44 2.30
C TYR A 35 -1.34 5.54 1.89
N ALA A 36 -1.68 4.38 1.35
CA ALA A 36 -0.75 3.39 0.85
C ALA A 36 -1.06 3.09 -0.62
N LYS A 37 -0.01 2.90 -1.45
CA LYS A 37 -0.17 2.33 -2.80
C LYS A 37 0.98 1.41 -3.20
N LEU A 38 0.64 0.34 -3.90
CA LEU A 38 1.54 -0.53 -4.66
C LEU A 38 1.23 -0.41 -6.15
N ILE A 39 2.28 -0.23 -6.95
CA ILE A 39 2.20 -0.09 -8.41
C ILE A 39 2.88 -1.30 -9.02
N VAL A 40 2.17 -2.04 -9.85
CA VAL A 40 2.65 -3.34 -10.35
C VAL A 40 2.61 -3.43 -11.86
N ASP A 41 3.46 -4.29 -12.42
CA ASP A 41 3.47 -4.68 -13.83
C ASP A 41 2.69 -5.99 -14.03
N THR A 42 1.53 -5.92 -14.69
CA THR A 42 0.67 -7.09 -14.91
C THR A 42 1.27 -8.10 -15.89
N THR A 43 2.25 -7.70 -16.72
CA THR A 43 2.93 -8.60 -17.66
C THR A 43 4.06 -9.40 -17.00
N GLN A 44 4.51 -8.98 -15.82
CA GLN A 44 5.61 -9.60 -15.08
C GLN A 44 5.13 -10.16 -13.74
N GLN A 45 4.09 -10.99 -13.73
CA GLN A 45 3.57 -11.62 -12.50
C GLN A 45 3.29 -10.59 -11.40
N LYS A 46 2.72 -9.43 -11.76
CA LYS A 46 2.45 -8.31 -10.85
C LYS A 46 3.71 -7.86 -10.07
N ARG A 47 4.88 -7.88 -10.71
CA ARG A 47 6.12 -7.33 -10.13
C ARG A 47 5.91 -5.90 -9.65
N VAL A 48 6.35 -5.59 -8.44
CA VAL A 48 6.24 -4.24 -7.89
C VAL A 48 7.23 -3.30 -8.58
N LEU A 49 6.68 -2.33 -9.32
CA LEU A 49 7.43 -1.26 -9.97
C LEU A 49 7.61 -0.05 -9.07
N GLY A 50 6.76 0.10 -8.06
CA GLY A 50 6.81 1.23 -7.15
C GLY A 50 5.88 1.05 -5.97
N PHE A 51 6.20 1.77 -4.92
CA PHE A 51 5.50 1.80 -3.65
C PHE A 51 5.45 3.23 -3.16
N HIS A 52 4.34 3.66 -2.57
CA HIS A 52 4.33 4.93 -1.84
C HIS A 52 3.49 4.80 -0.58
N TYR A 53 3.93 5.49 0.46
CA TYR A 53 3.30 5.51 1.76
C TYR A 53 3.31 6.92 2.31
N LEU A 54 2.13 7.39 2.69
CA LEU A 54 1.89 8.63 3.42
C LEU A 54 1.35 8.24 4.79
N GLY A 55 2.15 8.42 5.82
CA GLY A 55 1.78 8.07 7.19
C GLY A 55 2.95 8.22 8.15
N PRO A 56 2.75 7.95 9.45
CA PRO A 56 3.81 8.01 10.44
C PRO A 56 4.89 6.97 10.16
N ASN A 57 6.12 7.26 10.58
CA ASN A 57 7.28 6.36 10.44
C ASN A 57 7.57 5.93 8.99
N ALA A 58 7.29 6.80 8.01
CA ALA A 58 7.41 6.49 6.59
C ALA A 58 8.80 6.00 6.18
N GLY A 59 9.86 6.52 6.80
CA GLY A 59 11.23 6.05 6.58
C GLY A 59 11.38 4.56 6.90
N GLU A 60 10.85 4.13 8.04
CA GLU A 60 11.05 2.77 8.55
C GLU A 60 10.25 1.73 7.77
N VAL A 61 9.02 2.08 7.41
CA VAL A 61 8.19 1.26 6.50
C VAL A 61 8.85 1.15 5.12
N THR A 62 9.32 2.28 4.57
CA THR A 62 9.91 2.32 3.23
C THR A 62 11.24 1.57 3.16
N GLN A 63 12.05 1.59 4.23
CA GLN A 63 13.36 0.94 4.26
C GLN A 63 13.27 -0.57 4.00
N ALA A 64 12.32 -1.26 4.64
CA ALA A 64 12.12 -2.69 4.45
C ALA A 64 11.56 -2.99 3.04
N ILE A 65 10.60 -2.20 2.58
CA ILE A 65 9.96 -2.41 1.27
C ILE A 65 10.93 -2.11 0.12
N GLY A 66 11.84 -1.16 0.29
CA GLY A 66 12.92 -0.90 -0.67
C GLY A 66 13.81 -2.13 -0.90
N ILE A 67 14.07 -2.91 0.15
CA ILE A 67 14.80 -4.19 0.04
C ILE A 67 13.97 -5.22 -0.74
N ALA A 68 12.67 -5.35 -0.44
CA ALA A 68 11.78 -6.26 -1.15
C ALA A 68 11.71 -5.94 -2.66
N ILE A 69 11.58 -4.67 -3.02
CA ILE A 69 11.60 -4.22 -4.43
C ILE A 69 12.95 -4.52 -5.09
N LYS A 70 14.07 -4.34 -4.38
CA LYS A 70 15.41 -4.69 -4.89
C LYS A 70 15.54 -6.19 -5.19
N LEU A 71 14.81 -7.03 -4.45
CA LEU A 71 14.71 -8.48 -4.64
C LEU A 71 13.61 -8.89 -5.64
N ASN A 72 13.02 -7.92 -6.35
CA ASN A 72 11.98 -8.12 -7.36
C ASN A 72 10.65 -8.67 -6.81
N ALA A 73 10.27 -8.29 -5.59
CA ALA A 73 8.99 -8.68 -5.01
C ALA A 73 7.80 -8.40 -5.96
N THR A 74 6.83 -9.30 -5.90
CA THR A 74 5.55 -9.28 -6.62
C THR A 74 4.43 -8.88 -5.67
N TYR A 75 3.27 -8.48 -6.21
CA TYR A 75 2.07 -8.28 -5.40
C TYR A 75 1.74 -9.48 -4.51
N ASP A 76 1.85 -10.69 -5.05
CA ASP A 76 1.51 -11.92 -4.32
C ASP A 76 2.46 -12.15 -3.13
N ASP A 77 3.72 -11.71 -3.19
CA ASP A 77 4.63 -11.76 -2.04
C ASP A 77 4.12 -10.91 -0.87
N PHE A 78 3.51 -9.76 -1.16
CA PHE A 78 2.91 -8.90 -0.13
C PHE A 78 1.63 -9.53 0.45
N ILE A 79 0.73 -10.02 -0.40
CA ILE A 79 -0.56 -10.61 0.04
C ILE A 79 -0.37 -11.92 0.81
N ASN A 80 0.63 -12.73 0.43
CA ASN A 80 0.94 -13.97 1.14
C ASN A 80 1.75 -13.75 2.43
N THR A 81 2.22 -12.52 2.69
CA THR A 81 2.91 -12.18 3.94
C THR A 81 1.90 -11.87 5.03
N VAL A 82 2.10 -12.45 6.22
CA VAL A 82 1.26 -12.13 7.39
C VAL A 82 1.64 -10.76 7.95
N GLY A 83 0.67 -9.86 8.03
CA GLY A 83 0.83 -8.55 8.66
C GLY A 83 1.09 -8.64 10.16
N ILE A 84 1.88 -7.70 10.69
CA ILE A 84 2.11 -7.57 12.13
C ILE A 84 1.07 -6.59 12.67
N HIS A 85 0.22 -7.05 13.59
CA HIS A 85 -0.88 -6.24 14.12
C HIS A 85 -0.65 -5.83 15.59
N PRO A 86 -0.95 -4.58 16.00
CA PRO A 86 -1.35 -3.44 15.17
C PRO A 86 -0.13 -2.64 14.67
N THR A 87 0.06 -2.51 13.36
CA THR A 87 1.10 -1.64 12.78
C THR A 87 0.62 -0.93 11.53
N THR A 88 1.17 0.23 11.21
CA THR A 88 0.79 0.93 9.98
C THR A 88 1.32 0.25 8.71
N ALA A 89 2.39 -0.55 8.82
CA ALA A 89 2.98 -1.27 7.69
C ALA A 89 2.13 -2.47 7.24
N GLU A 90 1.29 -3.02 8.13
CA GLU A 90 0.46 -4.19 7.82
C GLU A 90 -0.50 -3.96 6.65
N ILE A 91 -0.87 -2.69 6.38
CA ILE A 91 -1.76 -2.34 5.27
C ILE A 91 -1.28 -2.89 3.92
N PHE A 92 0.02 -3.05 3.73
CA PHE A 92 0.58 -3.55 2.47
C PHE A 92 0.31 -5.04 2.23
N THR A 93 -0.06 -5.80 3.27
CA THR A 93 -0.39 -7.22 3.14
C THR A 93 -1.87 -7.46 2.81
N THR A 94 -2.70 -6.40 2.75
CA THR A 94 -4.16 -6.51 2.56
C THR A 94 -4.72 -5.52 1.53
N LEU A 95 -3.88 -4.94 0.67
CA LEU A 95 -4.33 -4.01 -0.37
C LEU A 95 -5.11 -4.73 -1.49
N GLU A 96 -6.43 -4.61 -1.51
CA GLU A 96 -7.27 -5.25 -2.54
C GLU A 96 -7.85 -4.26 -3.57
N ILE A 97 -8.05 -2.99 -3.18
CA ILE A 97 -8.72 -2.00 -4.02
C ILE A 97 -7.76 -1.53 -5.11
N THR A 98 -8.18 -1.63 -6.37
CA THR A 98 -7.42 -1.10 -7.51
C THR A 98 -7.97 0.25 -7.97
N LYS A 99 -7.09 1.16 -8.43
CA LYS A 99 -7.53 2.45 -8.99
C LYS A 99 -8.46 2.32 -10.19
N GLU A 100 -8.29 1.27 -10.99
CA GLU A 100 -9.10 1.04 -12.19
C GLU A 100 -10.52 0.56 -11.86
N SER A 101 -10.71 -0.12 -10.73
CA SER A 101 -12.04 -0.54 -10.26
C SER A 101 -12.99 0.63 -9.97
N GLY A 102 -12.44 1.84 -9.72
CA GLY A 102 -13.21 3.02 -9.32
C GLY A 102 -13.81 2.94 -7.91
N VAL A 103 -13.53 1.88 -7.15
CA VAL A 103 -13.98 1.72 -5.76
C VAL A 103 -13.28 2.75 -4.86
N ASP A 104 -14.00 3.28 -3.87
CA ASP A 104 -13.45 4.23 -2.89
C ASP A 104 -12.36 3.54 -2.04
N ALA A 105 -11.17 4.13 -2.03
CA ALA A 105 -10.01 3.62 -1.28
C ALA A 105 -10.09 3.87 0.23
N SER A 106 -11.11 4.58 0.71
CA SER A 106 -11.36 4.80 2.13
C SER A 106 -11.50 3.45 2.83
N ALA A 107 -10.66 3.19 3.83
CA ALA A 107 -10.89 2.04 4.70
C ALA A 107 -12.29 2.17 5.34
N SER A 108 -13.13 1.18 5.09
CA SER A 108 -14.28 0.91 5.95
C SER A 108 -13.72 0.43 7.28
N GLY A 109 -13.84 1.23 8.34
CA GLY A 109 -13.63 0.72 9.69
C GLY A 109 -14.61 -0.42 9.99
N CYS A 110 -14.37 -1.13 11.09
CA CYS A 110 -15.46 -1.80 11.79
C CYS A 110 -16.45 -0.76 12.36
#